data_AF-R2PEM9-F1
#
_entry.id   AF-R2PEM9-F1
#
_cell.length_a   1.000
_cell.length_b   1.000
_cell.length_c   1.000
_cell.angle_alpha   90.00
_cell.angle_beta   90.00
_cell.angle_gamma   90.00
#
_symmetry.space_group_name_H-M   'P 1'
#
loop_
_entity.id
_entity.type
_entity.pdbx_description
1 polymer ?
#
loop_
_entity_poly.entity_id
_entity_poly.type
_entity_poly.pdbx_seq_one_letter_code
_entity_poly.pdbx_strand_id
1 'polypeptide(L)'
;MKQEILLNRRQLFSLTRKTLEKRIRKNYYQTGNEQDTIEFLIALQVREELGEEDFSFVLEDLIRQIFLQSKPTRILRRYYVFFKEYFVQKEWRILSIRLFPIKTFIAEKAKQLYTQFIKTPLKGLVGS
;
A
#
# COMPACT_ATOMS: atom_id res chain seq x y z
N MET A 1 -21.06 -11.26 11.26
CA MET A 1 -20.51 -12.20 10.24
C MET A 1 -19.01 -11.97 10.15
N LYS A 2 -18.18 -12.93 10.62
CA LYS A 2 -16.73 -12.85 10.38
C LYS A 2 -16.50 -13.16 8.90
N GLN A 3 -15.97 -12.21 8.14
CA GLN A 3 -15.50 -12.48 6.78
C GLN A 3 -14.38 -13.51 6.89
N GLU A 4 -14.59 -14.69 6.30
CA GLU A 4 -13.62 -15.77 6.30
C GLU A 4 -12.50 -15.39 5.33
N ILE A 5 -11.36 -14.95 5.87
CA ILE A 5 -10.18 -14.64 5.07
C ILE A 5 -9.72 -15.96 4.43
N LEU A 6 -9.85 -16.10 3.11
CA LEU A 6 -9.50 -17.35 2.39
C LEU A 6 -7.99 -17.65 2.36
N LEU A 7 -7.16 -16.73 2.84
CA LEU A 7 -5.70 -16.85 2.85
C LEU A 7 -5.13 -16.47 4.23
N ASN A 8 -4.73 -17.48 5.01
CA ASN A 8 -4.07 -17.25 6.30
C ASN A 8 -2.58 -16.93 6.10
N ARG A 9 -1.97 -16.21 7.05
CA ARG A 9 -0.54 -15.84 7.06
C ARG A 9 0.38 -17.04 6.81
N ARG A 10 0.13 -18.18 7.45
CA ARG A 10 0.93 -19.40 7.22
C ARG A 10 0.93 -19.83 5.75
N GLN A 11 -0.23 -19.75 5.10
CA GLN A 11 -0.37 -20.12 3.69
C GLN A 11 0.36 -19.15 2.76
N LEU A 12 0.45 -17.87 3.14
CA LEU A 12 1.17 -16.86 2.36
C LEU A 12 2.67 -17.18 2.22
N PHE A 13 3.27 -17.80 3.25
CA PHE A 13 4.69 -18.14 3.28
C PHE A 13 5.01 -19.61 2.90
N SER A 14 4.00 -20.46 2.74
CA SER A 14 4.22 -21.89 2.42
C SER A 14 3.71 -22.32 1.04
N LEU A 15 2.79 -21.55 0.45
CA LEU A 15 2.21 -21.92 -0.84
C LEU A 15 3.04 -21.37 -2.01
N THR A 16 2.94 -22.07 -3.13
CA THR A 16 3.57 -21.68 -4.40
C THR A 16 2.92 -20.43 -4.99
N ARG A 17 3.71 -19.67 -5.77
CA ARG A 17 3.26 -18.49 -6.53
C ARG A 17 1.91 -18.67 -7.21
N LYS A 18 1.76 -19.70 -8.05
CA LYS A 18 0.52 -19.99 -8.80
C LYS A 18 -0.69 -20.17 -7.87
N THR A 19 -0.50 -20.79 -6.72
CA THR A 19 -1.57 -21.01 -5.74
C THR A 19 -1.95 -19.70 -5.06
N LEU A 20 -0.95 -18.88 -4.73
CA LEU A 20 -1.13 -17.58 -4.10
C LEU A 20 -1.85 -16.60 -5.02
N GLU A 21 -1.43 -16.49 -6.28
CA GLU A 21 -2.11 -15.66 -7.29
C GLU A 21 -3.59 -16.00 -7.39
N LYS A 22 -3.91 -17.30 -7.51
CA LYS A 22 -5.29 -17.78 -7.58
C LYS A 22 -6.10 -17.43 -6.32
N ARG A 23 -5.53 -17.64 -5.13
CA ARG A 23 -6.22 -17.42 -3.86
C ARG A 23 -6.39 -15.94 -3.53
N ILE A 24 -5.36 -15.11 -3.73
CA ILE A 24 -5.42 -13.67 -3.52
C ILE A 24 -6.46 -13.06 -4.47
N ARG A 25 -6.41 -13.41 -5.76
CA ARG A 25 -7.38 -12.93 -6.75
C ARG A 25 -8.81 -13.34 -6.37
N LYS A 26 -9.03 -14.59 -5.96
CA LYS A 26 -10.33 -15.07 -5.47
C LYS A 26 -10.80 -14.28 -4.23
N ASN A 27 -9.92 -14.09 -3.24
CA ASN A 27 -10.24 -13.35 -2.02
C ASN A 27 -10.65 -11.90 -2.33
N TYR A 28 -9.93 -11.23 -3.24
CA TYR A 28 -10.26 -9.88 -3.68
C TYR A 28 -11.65 -9.80 -4.32
N TYR A 29 -11.95 -10.65 -5.32
CA TYR A 29 -13.24 -10.59 -6.00
C TYR A 29 -14.43 -11.00 -5.11
N GLN A 30 -14.20 -11.78 -4.06
CA GLN A 30 -15.25 -12.15 -3.12
C GLN A 30 -15.53 -11.08 -2.06
N THR A 31 -14.51 -10.32 -1.65
CA THR A 31 -14.62 -9.40 -0.50
C THR A 31 -14.53 -7.92 -0.88
N GLY A 32 -13.92 -7.60 -2.02
CA GLY A 32 -13.53 -6.23 -2.39
C GLY A 32 -12.47 -5.61 -1.48
N ASN A 33 -11.82 -6.39 -0.60
CA ASN A 33 -10.90 -5.84 0.40
C ASN A 33 -9.52 -5.52 -0.21
N GLU A 34 -9.37 -4.28 -0.66
CA GLU A 34 -8.12 -3.73 -1.20
C GLU A 34 -6.98 -3.76 -0.19
N GLN A 35 -7.27 -3.54 1.10
CA GLN A 35 -6.24 -3.51 2.14
C GLN A 35 -5.58 -4.87 2.30
N ASP A 36 -6.37 -5.93 2.44
CA ASP A 36 -5.85 -7.29 2.58
C ASP A 36 -5.04 -7.69 1.34
N THR A 37 -5.54 -7.38 0.14
CA THR A 37 -4.83 -7.67 -1.11
C THR A 37 -3.48 -6.98 -1.17
N ILE A 38 -3.41 -5.70 -0.80
CA ILE A 38 -2.15 -4.95 -0.78
C ILE A 38 -1.18 -5.51 0.27
N GLU A 39 -1.66 -5.80 1.47
CA GLU A 39 -0.83 -6.35 2.54
C GLU A 39 -0.28 -7.74 2.19
N PHE A 40 -1.07 -8.59 1.54
CA PHE A 40 -0.60 -9.88 1.03
C PHE A 40 0.51 -9.71 -0.01
N LEU A 41 0.34 -8.78 -0.96
CA LEU A 41 1.32 -8.59 -2.03
C LEU A 41 2.63 -7.97 -1.54
N ILE A 42 2.58 -7.05 -0.56
CA ILE A 42 3.79 -6.55 0.12
C ILE A 42 4.50 -7.70 0.83
N ALA A 43 3.76 -8.56 1.53
CA ALA A 43 4.37 -9.70 2.20
C ALA A 43 5.00 -10.71 1.22
N LEU A 44 4.50 -10.82 -0.02
CA LEU A 44 5.16 -11.61 -1.06
C LEU A 44 6.46 -10.95 -1.57
N GLN A 45 6.49 -9.63 -1.72
CA GLN A 45 7.73 -8.92 -2.03
C GLN A 45 8.78 -9.13 -0.92
N VAL A 46 8.36 -9.02 0.35
CA VAL A 46 9.26 -9.31 1.49
C VAL A 46 9.71 -10.78 1.48
N ARG A 47 8.84 -11.72 1.10
CA ARG A 47 9.19 -13.13 0.98
C ARG A 47 10.22 -13.39 -0.13
N GLU A 48 10.09 -12.71 -1.27
CA GLU A 48 11.05 -12.78 -2.37
C GLU A 48 12.43 -12.25 -1.94
N GLU A 49 12.48 -11.08 -1.32
CA GLU A 49 13.73 -10.48 -0.82
C GLU A 49 14.46 -11.35 0.22
N LEU A 50 13.72 -12.19 0.95
CA LEU A 50 14.27 -13.07 2.00
C LEU A 50 14.44 -14.53 1.55
N GLY A 51 13.99 -14.89 0.35
CA GLY A 51 13.89 -16.26 -0.12
C GLY A 51 14.52 -16.48 -1.50
N GLU A 52 14.36 -17.69 -2.02
CA GLU A 52 14.83 -18.07 -3.36
C GLU A 52 13.70 -18.08 -4.40
N GLU A 53 12.45 -17.92 -3.96
CA GLU A 53 11.28 -17.92 -4.83
C GLU A 53 11.01 -16.53 -5.43
N ASP A 54 10.81 -16.48 -6.75
CA ASP A 54 10.44 -15.26 -7.48
C ASP A 54 8.95 -14.91 -7.29
N PHE A 55 8.71 -13.71 -6.74
CA PHE A 55 7.39 -13.07 -6.62
C PHE A 55 7.31 -11.71 -7.33
N SER A 56 8.25 -11.45 -8.24
CA SER A 56 8.31 -10.22 -9.02
C SER A 56 7.03 -10.04 -9.84
N PHE A 57 6.41 -8.86 -9.73
CA PHE A 57 5.21 -8.49 -10.47
C PHE A 57 3.99 -9.41 -10.26
N VAL A 58 3.91 -10.10 -9.11
CA VAL A 58 2.73 -10.92 -8.78
C VAL A 58 1.48 -10.05 -8.76
N LEU A 59 0.48 -10.49 -9.53
CA LEU A 59 -0.82 -9.83 -9.67
C LEU A 59 -0.72 -8.34 -10.07
N GLU A 60 0.23 -8.01 -10.95
CA GLU A 60 0.46 -6.63 -11.41
C GLU A 60 -0.83 -5.95 -11.89
N ASP A 61 -1.58 -6.60 -12.79
CA ASP A 61 -2.84 -6.07 -13.33
C ASP A 61 -3.85 -5.71 -12.23
N LEU A 62 -3.92 -6.53 -11.18
CA LEU A 62 -4.84 -6.31 -10.07
C LEU A 62 -4.40 -5.12 -9.22
N ILE A 63 -3.10 -4.99 -8.94
CA ILE A 63 -2.54 -3.81 -8.26
C ILE A 63 -2.83 -2.55 -9.06
N ARG A 64 -2.57 -2.57 -10.37
CA ARG A 64 -2.84 -1.45 -11.25
C ARG A 64 -4.31 -1.08 -11.24
N GLN A 65 -5.20 -2.07 -11.33
CA GLN A 65 -6.65 -1.88 -11.23
C GLN A 65 -7.03 -1.19 -9.91
N ILE A 66 -6.58 -1.72 -8.76
CA ILE A 66 -6.89 -1.16 -7.44
C ILE A 66 -6.39 0.30 -7.35
N PHE A 67 -5.13 0.56 -7.67
CA PHE A 67 -4.55 1.89 -7.50
C PHE A 67 -5.11 2.93 -8.49
N LEU A 68 -5.51 2.53 -9.69
CA LEU A 68 -6.06 3.46 -10.70
C LEU A 68 -7.56 3.70 -10.53
N GLN A 69 -8.33 2.69 -10.12
CA GLN A 69 -9.80 2.76 -10.10
C GLN A 69 -10.37 3.06 -8.71
N SER A 70 -9.74 2.58 -7.63
CA SER A 70 -10.29 2.70 -6.27
C SER A 70 -10.13 4.08 -5.66
N LYS A 71 -11.06 4.51 -4.81
CA LYS A 71 -10.98 5.83 -4.14
C LYS A 71 -9.66 5.94 -3.34
N PRO A 72 -8.96 7.10 -3.35
CA PRO A 72 -7.73 7.28 -2.58
C PRO A 72 -7.91 7.07 -1.06
N THR A 73 -7.54 5.90 -0.55
CA THR A 73 -7.58 5.62 0.89
C THR A 73 -6.23 5.86 1.56
N ARG A 74 -6.22 5.91 2.90
CA ARG A 74 -4.98 6.00 3.70
C ARG A 74 -4.04 4.82 3.43
N ILE A 75 -4.60 3.63 3.21
CA ILE A 75 -3.83 2.41 2.93
C ILE A 75 -3.15 2.51 1.57
N LEU A 76 -3.88 2.94 0.52
CA LEU A 76 -3.28 3.17 -0.80
C LEU A 76 -2.14 4.18 -0.71
N ARG A 77 -2.35 5.33 -0.07
CA ARG A 77 -1.30 6.35 0.15
C ARG A 77 -0.09 5.81 0.91
N ARG A 78 -0.30 4.97 1.92
CA ARG A 78 0.78 4.44 2.76
C ARG A 78 1.67 3.48 1.98
N TYR A 79 1.06 2.67 1.13
CA TYR A 79 1.71 1.48 0.56
C TYR A 79 2.03 1.58 -0.93
N TYR A 80 1.56 2.61 -1.64
CA TYR A 80 1.80 2.74 -3.09
C TYR A 80 3.28 2.62 -3.49
N VAL A 81 4.21 3.13 -2.66
CA VAL A 81 5.66 3.13 -2.94
C VAL A 81 6.24 1.74 -3.19
N PHE A 82 5.68 0.70 -2.55
CA PHE A 82 6.10 -0.69 -2.74
C PHE A 82 5.76 -1.24 -4.12
N PHE A 83 4.87 -0.57 -4.86
CA PHE A 83 4.42 -0.98 -6.18
C PHE A 83 4.92 -0.06 -7.27
N LYS A 84 5.93 0.78 -7.02
CA LYS A 84 6.43 1.75 -8.01
C LYS A 84 6.76 1.11 -9.36
N GLU A 85 7.45 -0.02 -9.34
CA GLU A 85 7.88 -0.73 -10.54
C GLU A 85 6.70 -1.39 -11.29
N TYR A 86 5.53 -1.53 -10.67
CA TYR A 86 4.31 -2.07 -11.30
C TYR A 86 3.64 -1.05 -12.25
N PHE A 87 4.12 0.19 -12.28
CA PHE A 87 3.53 1.26 -13.08
C PHE A 87 4.55 1.80 -14.08
N VAL A 88 4.08 2.11 -15.28
CA VAL A 88 4.88 2.89 -16.22
C VAL A 88 5.08 4.29 -15.64
N GLN A 89 6.22 4.93 -15.89
CA GLN A 89 6.57 6.24 -15.33
C GLN A 89 5.45 7.29 -15.44
N LYS A 90 4.75 7.31 -16.59
CA LYS A 90 3.60 8.21 -16.82
C LYS A 90 2.43 7.89 -15.89
N GLU A 91 2.09 6.62 -15.72
CA GLU A 91 1.03 6.17 -14.81
C GLU A 91 1.38 6.44 -13.36
N TRP A 92 2.65 6.19 -12.97
CA TRP A 92 3.14 6.46 -11.62
C TRP A 92 2.99 7.94 -11.23
N ARG A 93 3.28 8.85 -12.16
CA ARG A 93 3.11 10.29 -11.94
C ARG A 93 1.63 10.66 -11.74
N ILE A 94 0.74 10.11 -12.57
CA ILE A 94 -0.70 10.32 -12.47
C ILE A 94 -1.22 9.78 -11.12
N LEU A 95 -0.80 8.58 -10.75
CA LEU A 95 -1.15 7.94 -9.49
C LEU A 95 -0.71 8.78 -8.29
N SER A 96 0.51 9.31 -8.31
CA SER A 96 1.05 10.15 -7.25
C SER A 96 0.20 11.42 -7.03
N ILE A 97 -0.18 12.10 -8.11
CA ILE A 97 -1.05 13.30 -8.04
C ILE A 97 -2.45 12.93 -7.52
N ARG A 98 -3.00 11.81 -7.98
CA ARG A 98 -4.32 11.31 -7.58
C ARG A 98 -4.38 10.94 -6.10
N LEU A 99 -3.35 10.25 -5.60
CA LEU A 99 -3.26 9.82 -4.22
C LEU A 99 -2.99 11.00 -3.27
N PHE A 100 -2.22 11.99 -3.72
CA PHE A 100 -1.80 13.15 -2.93
C PHE A 100 -2.18 14.46 -3.66
N PRO A 101 -3.46 14.85 -3.65
CA PRO A 101 -3.86 16.12 -4.25
C PRO A 101 -3.09 17.27 -3.57
N ILE A 102 -2.49 18.14 -4.40
CA ILE A 102 -1.54 19.20 -4.02
C ILE A 102 -1.99 20.01 -2.78
N LYS A 103 -3.29 20.25 -2.63
CA LYS A 103 -3.87 20.97 -1.49
C LYS A 103 -3.69 20.25 -0.15
N THR A 104 -3.78 18.92 -0.11
CA THR A 104 -3.61 18.13 1.12
C THR A 104 -2.14 17.84 1.43
N PHE A 105 -1.32 17.55 0.42
CA PHE A 105 0.12 17.33 0.63
C PHE A 105 0.84 18.57 1.15
N ILE A 106 0.58 19.74 0.55
CA ILE A 106 1.15 21.02 1.02
C ILE A 106 0.63 21.34 2.42
N ALA A 107 -0.67 21.17 2.70
CA ALA A 107 -1.23 21.43 4.02
C ALA A 107 -0.66 20.51 5.11
N GLU A 108 -0.50 19.21 4.83
CA GLU A 108 0.08 18.24 5.78
C GLU A 108 1.56 18.51 6.04
N LYS A 109 2.35 18.77 4.98
CA LYS A 109 3.78 19.12 5.13
C LYS A 109 3.96 20.45 5.84
N ALA A 110 3.17 21.47 5.49
CA ALA A 110 3.17 22.75 6.18
C ALA A 110 2.80 22.59 7.66
N LYS A 111 1.81 21.75 7.99
CA LYS A 111 1.42 21.46 9.37
C LYS A 111 2.50 20.70 10.16
N GLN A 112 3.19 19.73 9.53
CA GLN A 112 4.32 19.04 10.14
C GLN A 112 5.47 20.01 10.45
N LEU A 113 5.85 20.83 9.47
CA LEU A 113 6.90 21.83 9.64
C LEU A 113 6.52 22.86 10.72
N TYR A 114 5.30 23.39 10.69
CA TYR A 114 4.80 24.29 11.74
C TYR A 114 4.88 23.66 13.14
N THR A 115 4.54 22.38 13.26
CA THR A 115 4.61 21.68 14.55
C THR A 115 6.05 21.52 15.02
N GLN A 116 6.96 21.12 14.13
CA GLN A 116 8.38 20.89 14.45
C GLN A 116 9.11 22.19 14.79
N PHE A 117 8.92 23.25 14.00
CA PHE A 117 9.74 24.46 14.09
C PHE A 117 9.12 25.59 14.91
N ILE A 118 7.80 25.58 15.12
CA ILE A 118 7.11 26.66 15.86
C ILE A 118 6.53 26.11 17.16
N LYS A 119 5.68 25.08 17.11
CA LYS A 119 4.93 24.65 18.30
C LYS A 119 5.78 23.91 19.34
N THR A 120 6.68 23.03 18.89
CA THR A 120 7.52 22.21 19.78
C THR A 120 8.55 23.05 20.55
N PRO A 121 9.30 23.97 19.92
CA PRO A 121 10.23 24.83 20.64
C PRO A 121 9.53 25.84 21.56
N LEU A 122 8.38 26.42 21.15
CA LEU A 122 7.63 27.35 22.02
C LEU A 122 7.07 26.68 23.28
N LYS A 123 6.70 25.40 23.21
CA LYS A 123 6.23 24.65 24.39
C LYS A 123 7.34 24.45 25.43
N GLY A 124 8.61 24.46 25.01
CA GLY A 124 9.77 24.44 25.90
C GLY A 124 10.08 25.81 26.54
N LEU A 125 9.61 26.91 25.94
CA LEU A 125 9.86 28.27 26.42
C LEU A 125 8.78 28.80 27.39
N VAL A 126 7.58 28.21 27.39
CA VAL A 126 6.45 28.61 28.25
C VAL A 126 6.41 27.80 29.56
N GLY A 127 7.35 26.87 29.76
CA GLY A 127 7.41 25.96 30.91
C GLY A 127 8.67 26.06 31.76
N SER A 128 9.33 27.22 31.82
CA SER A 128 10.49 27.49 32.70
C SER A 128 10.26 28.75 33.52
#